data_AF-A0A5C4M9H5-F1
#
_entry.id   AF-A0A5C4M9H5-F1
#
_cell.length_a   1.000
_cell.length_b   1.000
_cell.length_c   1.000
_cell.angle_alpha   90.00
_cell.angle_beta   90.00
_cell.angle_gamma   90.00
#
_symmetry.space_group_name_H-M   'P 1'
#
loop_
_entity.id
_entity.type
_entity.pdbx_description
1 polymer ?
#
loop_
_entity_poly.entity_id
_entity_poly.type
_entity_poly.pdbx_seq_one_letter_code
_entity_poly.pdbx_strand_id
1 'polypeptide(L)' 'MSGAVPERTATVTVGVGETLWDVAQEYAPSADTGAVVARIKQVNGLGDATVVPGLPLTVPVDSGPLGAGR' A
#
# COMPACT_ATOMS: atom_id res chain seq x y z
N MET A 1 17.28 -6.04 5.76
CA MET A 1 16.21 -6.28 6.74
C MET A 1 14.95 -5.75 6.10
N SER A 2 14.03 -6.62 5.69
CA SER A 2 12.74 -6.18 5.15
C SER A 2 12.02 -5.36 6.23
N GLY A 3 11.70 -4.10 5.94
CA GLY A 3 11.01 -3.21 6.86
C GLY A 3 9.61 -3.76 7.18
N ALA A 4 9.18 -3.58 8.43
CA ALA A 4 7.83 -3.92 8.83
C ALA A 4 6.81 -3.16 7.96
N VAL A 5 5.69 -3.80 7.62
CA VAL A 5 4.64 -3.16 6.83
C VAL A 5 4.12 -1.95 7.62
N PRO A 6 3.96 -0.77 6.98
CA PRO A 6 3.54 0.43 7.69
C PRO A 6 2.19 0.27 8.36
N GLU A 7 2.06 0.77 9.60
CA GLU A 7 0.76 0.84 10.28
C GLU A 7 -0.13 1.96 9.75
N ARG A 8 0.44 2.97 9.09
CA ARG A 8 -0.35 4.03 8.45
C ARG A 8 -0.90 3.55 7.12
N THR A 9 -2.13 3.94 6.87
CA THR A 9 -2.82 3.64 5.61
C THR A 9 -3.37 4.92 4.99
N ALA A 10 -3.29 5.05 3.67
CA ALA A 10 -3.95 6.08 2.89
C ALA A 10 -4.97 5.45 1.94
N THR A 11 -6.03 6.18 1.59
CA THR A 11 -6.94 5.74 0.52
C THR A 11 -6.43 6.31 -0.80
N VAL A 12 -6.13 5.44 -1.75
CA VAL A 12 -5.64 5.79 -3.08
C VAL A 12 -6.52 5.14 -4.12
N THR A 13 -6.72 5.82 -5.24
CA THR A 13 -7.45 5.24 -6.37
C THR A 13 -6.44 4.64 -7.33
N VAL A 14 -6.58 3.36 -7.64
CA VAL A 14 -5.69 2.71 -8.61
C VAL A 14 -5.92 3.32 -9.99
N GLY A 15 -4.88 3.87 -10.61
CA GLY A 15 -4.98 4.42 -11.96
C GLY A 15 -5.08 3.34 -13.03
N VAL A 16 -5.38 3.78 -14.26
CA VAL A 16 -5.51 2.88 -15.42
C VAL A 16 -4.14 2.32 -15.77
N GLY A 17 -3.99 1.00 -15.65
CA GLY A 17 -2.75 0.28 -15.93
C GLY A 17 -1.81 0.12 -14.73
N GLU A 18 -2.14 0.72 -13.58
CA GLU A 18 -1.40 0.47 -12.34
C GLU A 18 -1.83 -0.85 -11.70
N THR A 19 -0.86 -1.58 -11.18
CA THR A 19 -1.10 -2.80 -10.40
C THR A 19 -0.94 -2.54 -8.91
N LEU A 20 -1.45 -3.45 -8.07
CA LEU A 20 -1.19 -3.41 -6.62
C LEU A 20 0.30 -3.35 -6.29
N TRP A 21 1.16 -3.93 -7.14
CA TRP A 21 2.61 -3.92 -6.99
C TRP A 21 3.22 -2.55 -7.27
N ASP A 22 2.73 -1.85 -8.30
CA ASP A 22 3.18 -0.49 -8.62
C ASP A 22 2.81 0.46 -7.48
N VAL A 23 1.54 0.40 -7.05
CA VAL A 23 1.03 1.18 -5.92
C VAL A 23 1.81 0.85 -4.63
N ALA A 24 2.05 -0.42 -4.32
CA ALA A 24 2.82 -0.79 -3.14
C ALA A 24 4.25 -0.23 -3.16
N GLN A 25 4.94 -0.26 -4.31
CA GLN A 25 6.29 0.30 -4.45
C GLN A 25 6.29 1.83 -4.35
N GLU A 26 5.27 2.49 -4.90
CA GLU A 26 5.17 3.94 -4.87
C GLU A 26 4.90 4.48 -3.46
N TYR A 27 3.98 3.82 -2.74
CA TYR A 27 3.49 4.28 -1.44
C TYR A 27 4.27 3.71 -0.24
N ALA A 28 4.93 2.56 -0.40
CA ALA A 28 5.74 1.94 0.64
C ALA A 28 7.06 1.36 0.09
N PRO A 29 7.94 2.21 -0.50
CA PRO A 29 9.21 1.76 -1.10
C PRO A 29 10.22 1.20 -0.10
N SER A 30 10.07 1.49 1.19
CA SER A 30 10.96 1.03 2.27
C SER A 30 10.52 -0.31 2.84
N ALA A 31 9.27 -0.72 2.58
CA ALA A 31 8.69 -1.97 3.04
C ALA A 31 8.77 -3.05 1.95
N ASP A 32 8.57 -4.30 2.34
CA ASP A 32 8.50 -5.41 1.38
C ASP A 32 7.23 -5.30 0.53
N THR A 33 7.39 -5.11 -0.79
CA THR A 33 6.28 -4.96 -1.74
C THR A 33 5.28 -6.11 -1.62
N GLY A 34 5.76 -7.35 -1.45
CA GLY A 34 4.90 -8.53 -1.31
C GLY A 34 4.06 -8.48 -0.03
N ALA A 35 4.67 -8.10 1.08
CA ALA A 35 3.97 -7.91 2.35
C ALA A 35 2.97 -6.74 2.31
N VAL A 36 3.33 -5.64 1.64
CA VAL A 36 2.44 -4.48 1.42
C VAL A 36 1.24 -4.89 0.58
N VAL A 37 1.44 -5.60 -0.54
CA VAL A 37 0.34 -6.10 -1.39
C VAL A 37 -0.59 -7.03 -0.61
N ALA A 38 -0.03 -7.96 0.18
CA ALA A 38 -0.84 -8.83 1.03
C ALA A 38 -1.67 -8.04 2.06
N ARG A 39 -1.08 -6.97 2.63
CA ARG A 39 -1.78 -6.08 3.56
C ARG A 39 -2.86 -5.26 2.87
N ILE A 40 -2.60 -4.70 1.68
CA ILE A 40 -3.61 -4.00 0.87
C ILE A 40 -4.80 -4.92 0.65
N LYS A 41 -4.54 -6.17 0.25
CA LYS A 41 -5.61 -7.16 0.05
C LYS A 41 -6.38 -7.44 1.34
N GLN A 42 -5.68 -7.56 2.47
CA GLN A 42 -6.31 -7.85 3.76
C GLN A 42 -7.20 -6.69 4.23
N VAL A 43 -6.71 -5.45 4.15
CA VAL A 43 -7.43 -4.25 4.63
C VAL A 43 -8.63 -3.91 3.74
N ASN A 44 -8.54 -4.16 2.44
CA ASN A 44 -9.65 -3.95 1.50
C ASN A 44 -10.53 -5.19 1.32
N GLY A 45 -10.22 -6.31 1.97
CA GLY A 45 -10.95 -7.58 1.78
C GLY A 45 -10.88 -8.13 0.36
N LEU A 46 -9.81 -7.81 -0.40
CA LEU A 46 -9.71 -8.14 -1.81
C LEU A 46 -9.35 -9.59 -2.10
N GLY A 47 -8.81 -10.39 -1.17
CA GLY A 47 -8.51 -11.82 -1.41
C GLY A 47 -7.92 -12.13 -2.80
N ASP A 48 -8.67 -12.92 -3.58
CA ASP A 48 -8.40 -13.25 -5.00
C ASP A 48 -9.19 -12.36 -6.00
N ALA A 49 -9.93 -11.37 -5.52
CA ALA A 49 -10.65 -10.43 -6.36
C ALA A 49 -9.67 -9.63 -7.23
N THR A 50 -10.01 -9.54 -8.51
CA THR A 50 -9.28 -8.71 -9.47
C THR A 50 -9.48 -7.24 -9.12
N VAL A 51 -8.38 -6.52 -8.88
CA VAL A 51 -8.41 -5.07 -8.68
C VAL A 51 -8.72 -4.39 -10.00
N VAL A 52 -9.72 -3.52 -9.99
CA VAL A 52 -10.15 -2.76 -11.17
C VAL A 52 -9.63 -1.32 -11.06
N PRO A 53 -9.10 -0.74 -12.13
CA PRO A 53 -8.77 0.69 -12.16
C PRO A 53 -9.97 1.56 -11.78
N GLY A 54 -9.71 2.63 -11.01
CA GLY A 54 -10.75 3.50 -10.47
C GLY A 54 -11.34 3.03 -9.14
N LEU A 55 -10.93 1.88 -8.62
CA LEU A 55 -11.35 1.40 -7.30
C LEU A 55 -10.55 2.12 -6.20
N PRO A 56 -11.22 2.78 -5.23
CA PRO A 56 -10.54 3.29 -4.04
C PRO A 56 -10.05 2.13 -3.17
N LEU A 57 -8.74 2.07 -2.95
CA LEU A 57 -8.07 1.09 -2.13
C LEU A 57 -7.33 1.75 -0.97
N THR A 58 -7.44 1.12 0.19
CA THR A 58 -6.66 1.45 1.37
C THR A 58 -5.29 0.81 1.28
N VAL A 59 -4.24 1.63 1.15
CA VAL A 59 -2.87 1.18 0.99
C VAL A 59 -2.00 1.58 2.18
N PRO A 60 -1.14 0.68 2.70
CA PRO A 60 -0.12 1.04 3.66
C PRO A 60 0.83 2.06 3.03
N VAL A 61 1.07 3.15 3.74
CA VAL A 61 2.02 4.18 3.32
C VAL A 61 3.17 4.23 4.30
N ASP A 62 4.40 4.23 3.80
CA ASP A 62 5.54 4.46 4.66
C ASP A 62 5.35 5.82 5.32
N SER A 63 5.23 5.79 6.64
CA SER A 63 5.37 6.98 7.44
C SER A 63 6.83 7.41 7.39
N GLY A 64 7.25 8.02 6.28
CA GLY A 64 8.42 8.90 6.28
C GLY A 64 8.29 9.81 7.51
N PRO A 65 9.38 10.03 8.26
CA PRO A 65 9.30 10.38 9.67
C PRO A 65 8.46 11.65 9.80
N LEU A 66 7.23 11.50 10.33
CA LEU A 66 6.55 12.66 10.90
C LEU A 66 7.44 13.09 12.03
N GLY A 67 7.98 14.29 11.91
CA GLY A 67 9.06 14.80 12.73
C GLY A 67 8.91 14.38 14.18
N ALA A 68 9.98 13.82 14.73
CA ALA A 68 10.30 14.05 16.13
C ALA A 68 10.65 15.55 16.26
N GLY A 69 9.62 16.39 16.18
CA GLY A 69 9.68 17.77 16.63
C GLY A 69 10.01 17.73 18.11
N ARG A 70 11.21 18.19 18.44
CA ARG A 70 11.58 18.59 19.78
C ARG A 70 11.32 20.09 19.91
#